data_AF-A0AA35UJF4-F1
#
_entry.id   AF-A0AA35UJF4-F1
#
_cell.length_a   1.000
_cell.length_b   1.000
_cell.length_c   1.000
_cell.angle_alpha   90.00
_cell.angle_beta   90.00
_cell.angle_gamma   90.00
#
_symmetry.space_group_name_H-M   'P 1'
#
loop_
_entity.id
_entity.type
_entity.pdbx_description
1 polymer ?
#
loop_
_entity_poly.entity_id
_entity_poly.type
_entity_poly.pdbx_seq_one_letter_code
_entity_poly.pdbx_strand_id
1 'polypeptide(L)'
;MADSMAVTTIKRRHFRVLVLSWLVLAIYAGGSLAMARDVYLSLAPDIPLAPGLEELEGGQLVFDKPEGRIVQIETRQTDAARSAKNVRRYYLETLPNLGWQKASSSDRVLTFQRGGETLLITLKGERVVFELSPGQAPVR
;
A
#
# COMPACT_ATOMS: atom_id res chain seq x y z
N MET A 1 18.36 57.89 -55.25
CA MET A 1 19.70 57.36 -54.94
C MET A 1 19.61 56.88 -53.50
N ALA A 2 19.75 55.56 -53.28
CA ALA A 2 19.57 54.79 -52.04
C ALA A 2 18.12 54.74 -51.49
N ASP A 3 17.56 53.64 -50.96
CA ASP A 3 18.14 52.36 -50.54
C ASP A 3 17.07 51.24 -50.53
N SER A 4 17.53 49.99 -50.56
CA SER A 4 16.83 48.77 -50.93
C SER A 4 16.81 47.77 -49.77
N MET A 5 15.70 47.03 -49.59
CA MET A 5 15.61 45.72 -48.90
C MET A 5 15.83 45.75 -47.35
N ALA A 6 15.33 44.84 -46.51
CA ALA A 6 14.95 43.45 -46.72
C ALA A 6 13.89 42.99 -45.68
N VAL A 7 12.86 42.34 -46.20
CA VAL A 7 12.02 41.40 -45.44
C VAL A 7 12.92 40.22 -45.05
N THR A 8 13.16 39.99 -43.75
CA THR A 8 14.01 38.87 -43.30
C THR A 8 13.19 37.83 -42.54
N THR A 9 12.96 36.71 -43.22
CA THR A 9 12.28 35.49 -42.77
C THR A 9 13.05 34.80 -41.63
N ILE A 10 12.45 34.69 -40.44
CA ILE A 10 13.02 33.92 -39.33
C ILE A 10 12.73 32.42 -39.52
N LYS A 11 13.82 31.64 -39.49
CA LYS A 11 13.97 30.26 -39.98
C LYS A 11 13.18 29.22 -39.17
N ARG A 12 12.35 28.45 -39.87
CA ARG A 12 11.60 27.24 -39.42
C ARG A 12 12.45 26.12 -38.76
N ARG A 13 13.78 26.24 -38.72
CA ARG A 13 14.71 25.24 -38.15
C ARG A 13 14.85 25.31 -36.62
N HIS A 14 14.68 26.48 -36.02
CA HIS A 14 14.87 26.65 -34.57
C HIS A 14 13.71 26.07 -33.74
N PHE A 15 12.53 25.92 -34.35
CA PHE A 15 11.35 25.35 -33.69
C PHE A 15 11.47 23.84 -33.43
N ARG A 16 12.17 23.09 -34.30
CA ARG A 16 12.31 21.63 -34.15
C ARG A 16 13.24 21.22 -33.01
N VAL A 17 14.31 21.98 -32.79
CA VAL A 17 15.29 21.69 -31.71
C VAL A 17 14.70 21.98 -30.33
N LEU A 18 13.86 23.02 -30.22
CA LEU A 18 13.19 23.38 -28.96
C LEU A 18 12.15 22.33 -28.52
N VAL A 19 11.41 21.73 -29.45
CA VAL A 19 10.43 20.66 -29.14
C VAL A 19 11.13 19.36 -28.71
N LEU A 20 12.27 19.01 -29.33
CA LEU A 20 13.07 17.83 -28.97
C LEU A 20 13.76 17.99 -27.60
N SER A 21 14.24 19.19 -27.25
CA SER A 21 14.80 19.46 -25.91
C SER A 21 13.74 19.38 -24.80
N TRP A 22 12.50 19.76 -25.07
CA TRP A 22 11.40 19.65 -24.09
C TRP A 22 11.01 18.19 -23.81
N LEU A 23 11.09 17.33 -24.83
CA LEU A 23 10.78 15.89 -24.73
C LEU A 23 11.86 15.12 -23.93
N VAL A 24 13.13 15.51 -24.03
CA VAL A 24 14.23 14.91 -23.25
C VAL A 24 14.15 15.31 -21.76
N LEU A 25 13.70 16.53 -21.45
CA LEU A 25 13.51 16.98 -20.06
C LEU A 25 12.35 16.26 -19.37
N ALA A 26 11.28 15.93 -20.10
CA ALA A 26 10.15 15.16 -19.58
C ALA A 26 10.52 13.71 -19.20
N ILE A 27 11.52 13.12 -19.88
CA ILE A 27 12.04 11.77 -19.56
C ILE A 27 12.89 11.79 -18.28
N TYR A 28 13.65 12.86 -18.04
CA TYR A 28 14.44 13.02 -16.81
C TYR A 28 13.60 13.38 -15.57
N ALA A 29 12.40 13.93 -15.76
CA ALA A 29 11.43 14.19 -14.69
C ALA A 29 10.56 12.96 -14.34
N GLY A 30 10.75 11.83 -15.03
CA GLY A 30 10.16 10.54 -14.69
C GLY A 30 10.74 10.02 -13.38
N GLY A 31 10.25 10.57 -12.27
CA GLY A 31 10.58 10.12 -10.93
C GLY A 31 10.43 8.61 -10.83
N SER A 32 11.41 7.98 -10.18
CA SER A 32 11.43 6.55 -9.90
C SER A 32 10.06 6.08 -9.42
N LEU A 33 9.35 5.30 -10.24
CA LEU A 33 8.30 4.44 -9.72
C LEU A 33 9.01 3.41 -8.83
N ALA A 34 9.07 3.69 -7.53
CA ALA A 34 9.27 2.64 -6.55
C ALA A 34 8.10 1.67 -6.72
N MET A 35 8.33 0.60 -7.49
CA MET A 35 7.43 -0.54 -7.54
C MET A 35 7.44 -1.12 -6.13
N ALA A 36 6.48 -0.72 -5.30
CA ALA A 36 6.27 -1.36 -4.01
C ALA A 36 6.03 -2.85 -4.33
N ARG A 37 6.97 -3.71 -3.95
CA ARG A 37 6.72 -5.14 -3.98
C ARG A 37 5.69 -5.42 -2.89
N ASP A 38 4.59 -6.05 -3.28
CA ASP A 38 3.62 -6.54 -2.32
C ASP A 38 4.28 -7.66 -1.51
N VAL A 39 4.60 -7.36 -0.26
CA VAL A 39 5.02 -8.33 0.75
C VAL A 39 3.76 -8.78 1.48
N TYR A 40 3.68 -10.06 1.82
CA TYR A 40 2.53 -10.65 2.52
C TYR A 40 2.96 -11.24 3.85
N LEU A 41 1.99 -11.41 4.75
CA LEU A 41 2.22 -12.07 6.03
C LEU A 41 2.60 -13.55 5.82
N SER A 42 3.57 -14.03 6.59
CA SER A 42 4.15 -15.37 6.45
C SER A 42 3.13 -16.50 6.67
N LEU A 43 2.26 -16.36 7.66
CA LEU A 43 1.20 -17.33 7.99
C LEU A 43 -0.19 -16.94 7.43
N ALA A 44 -0.27 -15.83 6.70
CA ALA A 44 -1.49 -15.37 6.03
C ALA A 44 -1.11 -14.77 4.66
N PRO A 45 -0.74 -15.61 3.67
CA PRO A 45 -0.07 -15.21 2.43
C PRO A 45 -0.94 -14.38 1.47
N ASP A 46 -2.20 -14.15 1.84
CA ASP A 46 -3.18 -13.35 1.13
C ASP A 46 -3.46 -12.00 1.81
N ILE A 47 -2.88 -11.77 2.99
CA ILE A 47 -2.94 -10.51 3.72
C ILE A 47 -1.64 -9.75 3.49
N PRO A 48 -1.69 -8.59 2.83
CA PRO A 48 -0.49 -7.83 2.53
C PRO A 48 0.08 -7.16 3.78
N LEU A 49 1.40 -7.15 3.88
CA LEU A 49 2.16 -6.49 4.92
C LEU A 49 2.31 -5.01 4.54
N ALA A 50 1.73 -4.12 5.35
CA ALA A 50 1.79 -2.69 5.07
C ALA A 50 3.26 -2.21 4.99
N PRO A 51 3.61 -1.33 4.03
CA PRO A 51 4.97 -0.80 3.94
C PRO A 51 5.44 -0.17 5.24
N GLY A 52 6.64 -0.56 5.69
CA GLY A 52 7.21 -0.13 6.96
C GLY A 52 6.78 -0.97 8.17
N LEU A 53 6.05 -2.08 7.97
CA LEU A 53 5.89 -3.13 8.97
C LEU A 53 6.88 -4.26 8.72
N GLU A 54 7.35 -4.87 9.80
CA GLU A 54 8.17 -6.08 9.80
C GLU A 54 7.60 -7.06 10.84
N GLU A 55 7.52 -8.34 10.48
CA GLU A 55 7.13 -9.40 11.42
C GLU A 55 8.18 -9.56 12.52
N LEU A 56 7.72 -9.68 13.77
CA LEU A 56 8.63 -9.95 14.89
C LEU A 56 9.07 -11.41 14.84
N GLU A 57 10.38 -11.65 14.97
CA GLU A 57 10.90 -13.01 15.17
C GLU A 57 10.25 -13.66 16.39
N GLY A 58 9.67 -14.84 16.21
CA GLY A 58 8.90 -15.53 17.26
C GLY A 58 7.57 -14.87 17.65
N GLY A 59 7.15 -13.81 16.94
CA GLY A 59 5.87 -13.12 17.15
C GLY A 59 4.67 -13.82 16.51
N GLN A 60 4.82 -15.08 16.12
CA GLN A 60 3.81 -15.87 15.43
C GLN A 60 3.29 -16.96 16.36
N LEU A 61 1.96 -17.11 16.44
CA LEU A 61 1.31 -18.14 17.23
C LEU A 61 0.24 -18.83 16.37
N VAL A 62 0.24 -20.16 16.39
CA VAL A 62 -0.80 -20.97 15.74
C VAL A 62 -1.47 -21.82 16.80
N PHE A 63 -2.79 -21.76 16.87
CA PHE A 63 -3.60 -22.55 17.78
C PHE A 63 -4.62 -23.36 16.97
N ASP A 64 -4.48 -24.69 16.98
CA ASP A 64 -5.38 -25.60 16.31
C ASP A 64 -6.53 -26.03 17.24
N LYS A 65 -7.76 -25.97 16.76
CA LYS A 65 -8.98 -26.44 17.44
C LYS A 65 -9.80 -27.35 16.52
N PRO A 66 -10.71 -28.17 17.07
CA PRO A 66 -11.68 -28.91 16.26
C PRO A 66 -12.50 -28.01 15.32
N GLU A 67 -12.79 -26.78 15.75
CA GLU A 67 -13.60 -25.81 14.99
C GLU A 67 -12.79 -25.02 13.96
N GLY A 68 -11.46 -25.18 13.93
CA GLY A 68 -10.56 -24.54 12.97
C GLY A 68 -9.28 -24.01 13.59
N ARG A 69 -8.45 -23.37 12.77
CA ARG A 69 -7.14 -22.83 13.15
C ARG A 69 -7.23 -21.34 13.44
N ILE A 70 -6.61 -20.90 14.53
CA ILE A 70 -6.39 -19.49 14.84
C ILE A 70 -4.91 -19.18 14.63
N VAL A 71 -4.62 -18.10 13.91
CA VAL A 71 -3.26 -17.62 13.64
C VAL A 71 -3.13 -16.20 14.17
N GLN A 72 -2.09 -15.95 14.94
CA GLN A 72 -1.71 -14.60 15.36
C GLN A 72 -0.31 -14.28 14.83
N ILE A 73 -0.14 -13.07 14.31
CA ILE A 73 1.15 -12.55 13.84
C ILE A 73 1.35 -11.16 14.45
N GLU A 74 2.46 -10.97 15.15
CA GLU A 74 2.90 -9.67 15.65
C GLU A 74 3.90 -9.03 14.69
N THR A 75 3.67 -7.76 14.39
CA THR A 75 4.58 -6.93 13.59
C THR A 75 4.96 -5.67 14.36
N ARG A 76 6.06 -5.05 13.95
CA ARG A 76 6.51 -3.75 14.44
C ARG A 76 6.71 -2.79 13.28
N GLN A 77 6.39 -1.52 13.51
CA GLN A 77 6.74 -0.42 12.61
C GLN A 77 8.26 -0.16 12.65
N THR A 78 8.90 -0.23 11.49
CA THR A 78 10.34 0.08 11.33
C THR A 78 10.57 1.54 10.97
N ASP A 79 9.54 2.22 10.47
CA ASP A 79 9.56 3.65 10.13
C ASP A 79 8.73 4.45 11.15
N ALA A 80 9.42 5.21 12.00
CA ALA A 80 8.79 6.07 13.01
C ALA A 80 7.91 7.20 12.42
N ALA A 81 8.10 7.54 11.13
CA ALA A 81 7.26 8.53 10.44
C ALA A 81 5.90 7.93 10.02
N ARG A 82 5.76 6.61 9.98
CA ARG A 82 4.46 5.96 9.76
C ARG A 82 3.67 6.02 11.05
N SER A 83 2.54 6.72 10.99
CA SER A 83 1.58 6.71 12.09
C SER A 83 0.66 5.49 12.00
N ALA A 84 0.11 5.07 13.15
CA ALA A 84 -0.97 4.08 13.20
C ALA A 84 -2.14 4.43 12.25
N LYS A 85 -2.40 5.73 12.03
CA LYS A 85 -3.40 6.22 11.07
C LYS A 85 -3.09 5.82 9.62
N ASN A 86 -1.82 5.83 9.22
CA ASN A 86 -1.39 5.44 7.88
C ASN A 86 -1.54 3.93 7.68
N VAL A 87 -1.12 3.12 8.66
CA VAL A 87 -1.31 1.66 8.63
C VAL A 87 -2.80 1.31 8.58
N ARG A 88 -3.62 1.97 9.41
CA ARG A 88 -5.07 1.80 9.42
C ARG A 88 -5.69 2.12 8.05
N ARG A 89 -5.29 3.24 7.44
CA ARG A 89 -5.77 3.64 6.11
C ARG A 89 -5.40 2.60 5.05
N TYR A 90 -4.15 2.13 5.04
CA TYR A 90 -3.70 1.10 4.13
C TYR A 90 -4.61 -0.13 4.16
N TYR A 91 -4.89 -0.69 5.35
CA TYR A 91 -5.75 -1.87 5.45
C TYR A 91 -7.21 -1.61 5.07
N LEU A 92 -7.74 -0.41 5.36
CA LEU A 92 -9.09 -0.03 4.95
C LEU A 92 -9.25 0.13 3.43
N GLU A 93 -8.17 0.46 2.72
CA GLU A 93 -8.18 0.65 1.25
C GLU A 93 -7.83 -0.64 0.51
N THR A 94 -6.89 -1.44 1.05
CA THR A 94 -6.36 -2.63 0.36
C THR A 94 -7.24 -3.86 0.53
N LEU A 95 -7.68 -4.16 1.75
CA LEU A 95 -8.38 -5.43 2.04
C LEU A 95 -9.71 -5.59 1.29
N PRO A 96 -10.55 -4.56 1.12
CA PRO A 96 -11.78 -4.68 0.33
C PRO A 96 -11.55 -5.13 -1.11
N ASN A 97 -10.43 -4.72 -1.74
CA ASN A 97 -10.08 -5.13 -3.09
C ASN A 97 -9.68 -6.62 -3.18
N LEU A 98 -9.37 -7.24 -2.04
CA LEU A 98 -9.04 -8.67 -1.90
C LEU A 98 -10.24 -9.50 -1.39
N GLY A 99 -11.44 -8.92 -1.42
CA GLY A 99 -12.69 -9.58 -1.02
C GLY A 99 -13.00 -9.54 0.47
N TRP A 100 -12.16 -8.90 1.29
CA TRP A 100 -12.41 -8.75 2.73
C TRP A 100 -13.45 -7.66 3.00
N GLN A 101 -14.56 -8.06 3.61
CA GLN A 101 -15.66 -7.17 3.97
C GLN A 101 -15.39 -6.54 5.33
N LYS A 102 -15.43 -5.22 5.41
CA LYS A 102 -15.26 -4.50 6.69
C LYS A 102 -16.47 -4.73 7.59
N ALA A 103 -16.28 -5.43 8.71
CA ALA A 103 -17.31 -5.68 9.71
C ALA A 103 -17.38 -4.55 10.76
N SER A 104 -16.23 -4.10 11.26
CA SER A 104 -16.14 -2.99 12.22
C SER A 104 -14.81 -2.26 12.11
N SER A 105 -14.79 -1.00 12.55
CA SER A 105 -13.59 -0.18 12.54
C SER A 105 -13.65 0.89 13.62
N SER A 106 -12.67 0.86 14.52
CA SER A 106 -12.36 1.91 15.48
C SER A 106 -10.98 2.51 15.19
N ASP A 107 -10.50 3.43 16.03
CA ASP A 107 -9.19 4.06 15.86
C ASP A 107 -8.01 3.07 15.93
N ARG A 108 -8.16 2.00 16.70
CA ARG A 108 -7.08 1.03 16.98
C ARG A 108 -7.41 -0.41 16.62
N VAL A 109 -8.65 -0.71 16.24
CA VAL A 109 -9.08 -2.06 15.92
C VAL A 109 -9.86 -2.05 14.61
N LEU A 110 -9.45 -2.89 13.67
CA LEU A 110 -10.18 -3.18 12.43
C LEU A 110 -10.62 -4.63 12.42
N THR A 111 -11.85 -4.88 11.98
CA THR A 111 -12.38 -6.24 11.83
C THR A 111 -12.89 -6.41 10.40
N PHE A 112 -12.42 -7.45 9.74
CA PHE A 112 -12.83 -7.84 8.40
C PHE A 112 -13.30 -9.29 8.36
N GLN A 113 -14.15 -9.62 7.39
CA GLN A 113 -14.65 -10.97 7.17
C GLN A 113 -14.55 -11.36 5.70
N ARG A 114 -14.16 -12.61 5.43
CA ARG A 114 -14.11 -13.17 4.07
C ARG A 114 -14.23 -14.68 4.14
N GLY A 115 -15.13 -15.28 3.35
CA GLY A 115 -15.18 -16.75 3.20
C GLY A 115 -15.41 -17.53 4.51
N GLY A 116 -16.07 -16.94 5.50
CA GLY A 116 -16.23 -17.56 6.81
C GLY A 116 -15.00 -17.44 7.71
N GLU A 117 -14.05 -16.55 7.41
CA GLU A 117 -12.93 -16.16 8.27
C GLU A 117 -13.17 -14.75 8.84
N THR A 118 -12.58 -14.47 10.00
CA THR A 118 -12.50 -13.13 10.60
C THR A 118 -11.05 -12.74 10.78
N LEU A 119 -10.70 -11.58 10.23
CA LEU A 119 -9.40 -10.93 10.41
C LEU A 119 -9.57 -9.74 11.37
N LEU A 120 -8.87 -9.81 12.50
CA LEU A 120 -8.76 -8.73 13.46
C LEU A 120 -7.37 -8.09 13.34
N ILE A 121 -7.31 -6.77 13.19
CA ILE A 121 -6.07 -6.00 13.14
C ILE A 121 -6.08 -5.00 14.29
N THR A 122 -5.15 -5.18 15.23
CA THR A 122 -5.04 -4.33 16.42
C THR A 122 -3.75 -3.51 16.39
N LEU A 123 -3.89 -2.19 16.43
CA LEU A 123 -2.79 -1.23 16.45
C LEU A 123 -2.47 -0.83 17.91
N LYS A 124 -1.27 -1.18 18.40
CA LYS A 124 -0.80 -0.93 19.77
C LYS A 124 0.57 -0.23 19.76
N GLY A 125 0.56 1.10 19.75
CA GLY A 125 1.79 1.89 19.67
C GLY A 125 2.53 1.60 18.36
N GLU A 126 3.76 1.09 18.47
CA GLU A 126 4.57 0.66 17.32
C GLU A 126 4.16 -0.72 16.78
N ARG A 127 3.42 -1.53 17.54
CA ARG A 127 3.04 -2.89 17.16
C ARG A 127 1.72 -2.93 16.41
N VAL A 128 1.63 -3.86 15.47
CA VAL A 128 0.38 -4.22 14.80
C VAL A 128 0.23 -5.73 14.91
N VAL A 129 -0.86 -6.17 15.52
CA VAL A 129 -1.17 -7.57 15.74
C VAL A 129 -2.29 -7.97 14.79
N PHE A 130 -2.04 -9.02 14.03
CA PHE A 130 -3.01 -9.66 13.15
C PHE A 130 -3.49 -10.94 13.82
N GLU A 131 -4.79 -11.14 13.85
CA GLU A 131 -5.40 -12.40 14.29
C GLU A 131 -6.37 -12.85 13.21
N LEU A 132 -6.14 -14.04 12.67
CA LEU A 132 -7.00 -14.72 11.72
C LEU A 132 -7.68 -15.89 12.43
N SER A 133 -9.00 -15.91 12.40
CA SER A 133 -9.81 -16.93 13.06
C SER A 133 -10.94 -17.40 12.15
N PRO A 134 -11.47 -18.61 12.36
CA PRO A 134 -12.74 -18.99 11.75
C PRO A 134 -13.81 -18.00 12.20
N GLY A 135 -14.58 -17.50 11.25
CA GLY A 135 -15.69 -16.61 11.48
C GLY A 135 -16.70 -17.28 12.39
N GLN A 136 -17.04 -16.61 13.49
CA GLN A 136 -18.08 -17.10 14.39
C GLN A 136 -19.39 -17.21 13.61
N ALA A 137 -20.00 -18.39 13.61
CA ALA A 137 -21.37 -18.53 13.14
C ALA A 137 -22.24 -17.52 13.90
N PRO A 138 -23.19 -16.83 13.23
CA PRO A 138 -24.07 -15.91 13.93
C PRO A 138 -24.76 -16.67 15.06
N VAL A 139 -24.63 -16.16 16.30
CA VAL A 139 -25.43 -16.61 17.43
C VAL A 139 -26.88 -16.31 17.08
N ARG A 140 -27.63 -17.33 16.69
CA ARG A 140 -29.06 -17.24 16.40
C ARG A 140 -29.86 -17.09 17.69
#